data_AF-A0A2S8ZUT4-F1
#
_entry.id   AF-A0A2S8ZUT4-F1
#
_cell.length_a   1.000
_cell.length_b   1.000
_cell.length_c   1.000
_cell.angle_alpha   90.00
_cell.angle_beta   90.00
_cell.angle_gamma   90.00
#
_symmetry.space_group_name_H-M   'P 1'
#
loop_
_entity.id
_entity.type
_entity.pdbx_description
1 polymer ?
#
loop_
_entity_poly.entity_id
_entity_poly.type
_entity_poly.pdbx_seq_one_letter_code
_entity_poly.pdbx_strand_id
1 'polypeptide(L)'
;MSFYNSIKDYENPKRQYEEEVLVLDDTDEVYKLVLHNDDVHTFDYVIDCLIEICKHTLEQAEQCTMLVHYKGKCTVKTGSMDVLKPMHEKLISRELTSEIA
;
A
#
# COMPACT_ATOMS: atom_id res chain seq x y z
N MET A 1 -18.38 9.71 59.26
CA MET A 1 -18.52 9.04 57.96
C MET A 1 -18.40 10.09 56.88
N SER A 2 -17.22 10.20 56.26
CA SER A 2 -16.91 11.22 55.26
C SER A 2 -17.42 10.75 53.89
N PHE A 3 -18.20 11.60 53.22
CA PHE A 3 -18.65 11.41 51.84
C PHE A 3 -17.49 11.71 50.87
N TYR A 4 -17.07 10.72 50.09
CA TYR A 4 -16.16 10.79 48.93
C TYR A 4 -16.53 9.58 48.04
N ASN A 5 -16.74 9.64 46.72
CA ASN A 5 -16.21 10.49 45.64
C ASN A 5 -17.29 10.60 44.54
N SER A 6 -17.69 11.80 44.12
CA SER A 6 -17.20 12.50 42.91
C SER A 6 -17.34 11.66 41.63
N ILE A 7 -18.51 11.81 40.99
CA ILE A 7 -18.71 11.52 39.57
C ILE A 7 -17.76 12.46 38.80
N LYS A 8 -16.86 11.91 38.00
CA LYS A 8 -16.06 12.70 37.06
C LYS A 8 -16.89 12.88 35.79
N ASP A 9 -17.38 14.09 35.56
CA ASP A 9 -18.09 14.48 34.34
C ASP A 9 -17.08 14.53 33.16
N TYR A 10 -17.18 13.57 32.25
CA TYR A 10 -16.37 13.47 31.02
C TYR A 10 -16.98 14.29 29.85
N GLU A 11 -17.47 15.49 30.11
CA GLU A 11 -18.30 16.22 29.12
C GLU A 11 -17.53 17.16 28.17
N ASN A 12 -16.20 17.33 28.27
CA ASN A 12 -15.52 18.18 27.26
C ASN A 12 -13.99 18.01 27.13
N PRO A 13 -13.48 17.07 26.32
CA PRO A 13 -12.09 17.13 25.88
C PRO A 13 -11.95 18.22 24.80
N LYS A 14 -11.63 19.45 25.19
CA LYS A 14 -11.26 20.52 24.25
C LYS A 14 -9.95 20.14 23.57
N ARG A 15 -10.02 19.56 22.37
CA ARG A 15 -8.84 19.42 21.50
C ARG A 15 -8.56 20.77 20.86
N GLN A 16 -7.43 21.37 21.21
CA GLN A 16 -6.93 22.59 20.57
C GLN A 16 -5.91 22.13 19.52
N TYR A 17 -6.24 22.31 18.23
CA TYR A 17 -5.33 22.05 17.13
C TYR A 17 -4.98 23.39 16.48
N GLU A 18 -3.74 23.83 16.67
CA GLU A 18 -3.08 24.82 15.81
C GLU A 18 -1.81 24.14 15.29
N GLU A 19 -1.92 23.49 14.14
CA GLU A 19 -0.77 23.21 13.30
C GLU A 19 -0.91 24.09 12.06
N GLU A 20 -0.11 25.14 11.97
CA GLU A 20 0.19 25.77 10.68
C GLU A 20 1.02 24.78 9.87
N VAL A 21 0.35 23.93 9.09
CA VAL A 21 1.01 23.02 8.15
C VAL A 21 1.52 23.84 6.96
N LEU A 22 2.82 24.10 6.93
CA LEU A 22 3.51 24.59 5.75
C LEU A 22 3.54 23.48 4.70
N VAL A 23 2.65 23.55 3.71
CA VAL A 23 2.66 22.66 2.55
C VAL A 23 3.77 23.15 1.61
N LEU A 24 4.94 22.50 1.68
CA LEU A 24 5.95 22.61 0.64
C LEU A 24 5.44 21.80 -0.55
N ASP A 25 4.97 22.48 -1.59
CA ASP A 25 4.33 21.90 -2.78
C ASP A 25 5.37 21.31 -3.76
N ASP A 26 6.28 20.48 -3.27
CA ASP A 26 7.09 19.60 -4.12
C ASP A 26 6.20 18.40 -4.49
N THR A 27 5.29 18.61 -5.44
CA THR A 27 4.44 17.56 -6.00
C THR A 27 5.28 16.65 -6.90
N ASP A 28 6.16 15.85 -6.29
CA ASP A 28 6.70 14.67 -6.97
C ASP A 28 5.51 13.84 -7.45
N GLU A 29 5.35 13.69 -8.78
CA GLU A 29 4.28 12.89 -9.34
C GLU A 29 4.35 11.46 -8.78
N VAL A 30 3.36 11.11 -7.96
CA VAL A 30 3.30 9.82 -7.30
C VAL A 30 2.57 8.83 -8.19
N TYR A 31 3.33 7.96 -8.84
CA TYR A 31 2.81 6.89 -9.69
C TYR A 31 2.55 5.61 -8.89
N LYS A 32 1.75 4.71 -9.46
CA LYS A 32 1.39 3.41 -8.87
C LYS A 32 1.70 2.29 -9.85
N LEU A 33 2.43 1.28 -9.38
CA LEU A 33 2.60 0.03 -10.10
C LEU A 33 1.47 -0.92 -9.73
N VAL A 34 0.70 -1.33 -10.73
CA VAL A 34 -0.48 -2.18 -10.56
C VAL A 34 -0.24 -3.52 -11.26
N LEU A 35 -0.49 -4.61 -10.55
CA LEU A 35 -0.43 -5.98 -11.06
C LEU A 35 -1.86 -6.47 -11.34
N HIS A 36 -2.08 -7.12 -12.47
CA HIS A 36 -3.38 -7.65 -12.89
C HIS A 36 -3.44 -9.17 -12.77
N ASN A 37 -4.64 -9.69 -12.57
CA ASN A 37 -4.88 -11.13 -12.52
C ASN A 37 -4.78 -11.75 -13.92
N ASP A 38 -4.31 -12.99 -13.96
CA ASP A 38 -4.33 -13.85 -15.13
C ASP A 38 -4.75 -15.28 -14.73
N ASP A 39 -4.96 -16.15 -15.73
CA ASP A 39 -5.38 -17.54 -15.55
C ASP A 39 -4.24 -18.54 -15.84
N VAL A 40 -3.00 -18.06 -16.00
CA VAL A 40 -1.84 -18.85 -16.44
C VAL A 40 -0.91 -19.16 -15.27
N HIS A 41 -0.68 -18.18 -14.40
CA HIS A 41 0.32 -18.27 -13.35
C HIS A 41 -0.25 -18.78 -12.02
N THR A 42 0.51 -19.66 -11.37
CA THR A 42 0.19 -20.14 -10.01
C THR A 42 0.45 -19.05 -8.97
N PHE A 43 -0.24 -19.12 -7.82
CA PHE A 43 -0.01 -18.18 -6.72
C PHE A 43 1.44 -18.16 -6.23
N ASP A 44 2.08 -19.32 -6.06
CA ASP A 44 3.48 -19.40 -5.60
C ASP A 44 4.42 -18.63 -6.53
N TYR A 45 4.25 -18.77 -7.84
CA TYR A 45 5.02 -18.04 -8.84
C TYR A 45 4.84 -16.52 -8.73
N VAL A 46 3.61 -16.06 -8.55
CA VAL A 46 3.31 -14.62 -8.39
C VAL A 46 3.92 -14.08 -7.11
N ILE A 47 3.80 -14.83 -6.00
CA ILE A 47 4.39 -14.48 -4.70
C ILE A 47 5.90 -14.33 -4.81
N ASP A 48 6.59 -15.31 -5.41
CA ASP A 48 8.04 -15.29 -5.60
C ASP A 48 8.48 -14.07 -6.44
N CYS A 49 7.74 -13.76 -7.51
CA CYS A 49 8.00 -12.58 -8.33
C CYS A 49 7.85 -11.27 -7.53
N LEU A 50 6.82 -11.15 -6.69
CA LEU A 50 6.60 -9.96 -5.86
C LEU A 50 7.69 -9.77 -4.80
N ILE A 51 8.18 -10.86 -4.19
CA ILE A 51 9.30 -10.80 -3.25
C ILE A 51 10.59 -10.37 -3.98
N GLU A 52 10.91 -11.01 -5.10
CA GLU A 52 12.16 -10.78 -5.81
C GLU A 52 12.23 -9.38 -6.45
N ILE A 53 11.16 -8.94 -7.11
CA ILE A 53 11.13 -7.74 -7.93
C ILE A 53 10.69 -6.52 -7.12
N CYS A 54 9.54 -6.63 -6.43
CA CYS A 54 8.92 -5.53 -5.70
C CYS A 54 9.44 -5.39 -4.25
N LYS A 55 10.29 -6.33 -3.82
CA LYS A 55 10.88 -6.39 -2.47
C LYS A 55 9.82 -6.46 -1.38
N HIS A 56 8.73 -7.18 -1.65
CA HIS A 56 7.72 -7.49 -0.65
C HIS A 56 8.23 -8.52 0.35
N THR A 57 7.74 -8.44 1.59
CA THR A 57 7.81 -9.60 2.49
C THR A 57 6.88 -10.70 1.99
N LEU A 58 7.05 -11.94 2.48
CA LEU A 58 6.17 -13.05 2.13
C LEU A 58 4.70 -12.71 2.38
N GLU A 59 4.38 -12.20 3.57
CA GLU A 59 3.01 -11.82 3.94
C GLU A 59 2.43 -10.76 2.97
N GLN A 60 3.21 -9.74 2.60
CA GLN A 60 2.76 -8.71 1.65
C GLN A 60 2.48 -9.31 0.27
N ALA A 61 3.36 -10.18 -0.21
CA ALA A 61 3.23 -10.83 -1.50
C ALA A 61 2.02 -11.77 -1.55
N GLU A 62 1.79 -12.56 -0.50
CA GLU A 62 0.60 -13.41 -0.35
C GLU A 62 -0.69 -12.58 -0.36
N GLN A 63 -0.76 -11.54 0.47
CA GLN A 63 -1.94 -10.67 0.53
C GLN A 63 -2.22 -9.99 -0.80
N CYS A 64 -1.18 -9.46 -1.47
CA CYS A 64 -1.39 -8.84 -2.77
C CYS A 64 -1.80 -9.85 -3.83
N THR A 65 -1.24 -11.06 -3.83
CA THR A 65 -1.66 -12.15 -4.74
C THR A 65 -3.14 -12.50 -4.55
N MET A 66 -3.61 -12.59 -3.30
CA MET A 66 -5.03 -12.80 -3.01
C MET A 66 -5.91 -11.63 -3.47
N LEU A 67 -5.43 -10.40 -3.30
CA LEU A 67 -6.14 -9.20 -3.79
C LEU A 67 -6.22 -9.18 -5.32
N VAL A 68 -5.14 -9.52 -6.02
CA VAL A 68 -5.13 -9.65 -7.48
C VAL A 68 -6.18 -10.65 -7.91
N HIS A 69 -6.19 -11.86 -7.35
CA HIS A 69 -7.15 -12.91 -7.71
C HIS A 69 -8.61 -12.48 -7.54
N TYR A 70 -8.97 -11.92 -6.38
CA TYR A 70 -10.37 -11.60 -6.10
C TYR A 70 -10.85 -10.26 -6.66
N LYS A 71 -9.95 -9.27 -6.82
CA LYS A 71 -10.31 -7.92 -7.29
C LYS A 71 -9.90 -7.67 -8.75
N GLY A 72 -9.23 -8.62 -9.38
CA GLY A 72 -8.68 -8.51 -10.73
C GLY A 72 -7.36 -7.71 -10.81
N LYS A 73 -7.00 -6.94 -9.77
CA LYS A 73 -5.75 -6.18 -9.69
C LYS A 73 -5.38 -5.74 -8.28
N CYS A 74 -4.10 -5.44 -8.06
CA CYS A 74 -3.53 -4.94 -6.80
C CYS A 74 -2.46 -3.88 -7.10
N THR A 75 -2.45 -2.77 -6.36
CA THR A 75 -1.29 -1.86 -6.35
C THR A 75 -0.17 -2.50 -5.55
N VAL A 76 0.94 -2.82 -6.20
CA VAL A 76 2.10 -3.48 -5.57
C VAL A 76 3.11 -2.48 -5.01
N LYS A 77 3.21 -1.29 -5.61
CA LYS A 77 4.16 -0.25 -5.20
C LYS A 77 3.65 1.12 -5.62
N THR A 78 4.06 2.14 -4.89
CA THR A 78 3.80 3.55 -5.16
C THR A 78 5.13 4.29 -5.08
N GLY A 79 5.42 5.18 -6.02
CA GLY A 79 6.69 5.90 -6.08
C GLY A 79 6.90 6.67 -7.38
N SER A 80 8.11 7.20 -7.58
CA SER A 80 8.48 7.89 -8.81
C SER A 80 8.64 6.93 -10.00
N MET A 81 8.51 7.46 -11.22
CA MET A 81 8.67 6.68 -12.46
C MET A 81 10.01 5.94 -12.53
N ASP A 82 11.10 6.54 -12.05
CA ASP A 82 12.44 5.93 -12.04
C ASP A 82 12.53 4.68 -11.17
N VAL A 83 11.75 4.61 -10.09
CA VAL A 83 11.68 3.44 -9.22
C VAL A 83 10.76 2.37 -9.82
N LEU A 84 9.62 2.79 -10.38
CA LEU A 84 8.58 1.86 -10.83
C LEU A 84 8.88 1.23 -12.19
N LYS A 85 9.43 2.00 -13.13
CA LYS A 85 9.75 1.52 -14.49
C LYS A 85 10.61 0.24 -14.51
N PRO A 86 11.75 0.14 -13.80
CA PRO A 86 12.54 -1.08 -13.81
C PRO A 86 11.83 -2.26 -13.12
N MET A 87 10.91 -2.02 -12.17
CA MET A 87 10.10 -3.08 -11.58
C MET A 87 9.05 -3.59 -12.58
N HIS A 88 8.36 -2.68 -13.26
CA HIS A 88 7.39 -2.99 -14.32
C HIS A 88 8.03 -3.83 -15.43
N GLU A 89 9.17 -3.40 -15.98
CA GLU A 89 9.87 -4.13 -17.04
C GLU A 89 10.22 -5.57 -16.61
N LYS A 90 10.63 -5.76 -15.35
CA LYS A 90 10.90 -7.10 -14.81
C LYS A 90 9.65 -7.96 -14.66
N LEU A 91 8.53 -7.38 -14.22
CA LEU A 91 7.26 -8.10 -14.15
C LEU A 91 6.79 -8.54 -15.55
N ILE A 92 6.88 -7.66 -16.54
CA ILE A 92 6.59 -8.00 -17.94
C ILE A 92 7.52 -9.10 -18.45
N SER A 93 8.81 -9.06 -18.10
CA SER A 93 9.77 -10.12 -18.48
C SER A 93 9.47 -11.49 -17.86
N ARG A 94 8.68 -11.52 -16.77
CA ARG A 94 8.15 -12.72 -16.12
C ARG A 94 6.79 -13.13 -16.68
N GLU A 95 6.37 -12.51 -17.78
CA GLU A 95 5.07 -12.71 -18.44
C GLU A 95 3.85 -12.32 -17.59
N LEU A 96 4.08 -11.57 -16.50
CA LEU A 96 3.02 -11.03 -15.66
C LEU A 96 2.47 -9.73 -16.25
N THR A 97 1.16 -9.51 -16.12
CA THR A 97 0.52 -8.28 -16.62
C THR A 97 0.56 -7.17 -15.57
N SER A 98 1.25 -6.06 -15.87
CA SER A 98 1.31 -4.89 -14.99
C SER A 98 1.20 -3.57 -15.75
N GLU A 99 0.77 -2.51 -15.08
CA GLU A 99 0.72 -1.13 -15.59
C GLU A 99 1.27 -0.13 -14.57
N ILE A 100 1.77 1.02 -15.04
CA ILE A 100 2.09 2.18 -14.20
C ILE A 100 1.00 3.23 -14.43
N ALA A 101 0.30 3.59 -13.36
CA ALA A 101 -0.85 4.50 -13.36
C ALA A 101 -0.65 5.73 -12.47
#